data_AF-A0A2V9Y535-F1
#
_entry.id   AF-A0A2V9Y535-F1
#
_cell.length_a   1.000
_cell.length_b   1.000
_cell.length_c   1.000
_cell.angle_alpha   90.00
_cell.angle_beta   90.00
_cell.angle_gamma   90.00
#
_symmetry.space_group_name_H-M   'P 1'
#
loop_
_entity.id
_entity.type
_entity.pdbx_description
1 polymer ?
#
loop_
_entity_poly.entity_id
_entity_poly.type
_entity_poly.pdbx_seq_one_letter_code
_entity_poly.pdbx_strand_id
1 'polypeptide(L)'
;MGPKPGTSPFAVAIREMPDSRKRSDRILSWLIAFLAVSAAYLYTFPQANIFYAVIVLLHAAGGALAAILLVPMLFRVLRSGALAARAGWFLIAAGAAVGLILIKTGTPRTEWNKLYLHIVLSLAGLALLIAGWLSARASSDWVPIGSRLGAGAIRVVLCLALFAGIGYGARYIRSSWESRNRIQNPAMPPDDMNGEGDGPEGSFFPSSAQVYGRQKIPSKFFMESDSCKRCHEDIYNQWFSSAHHFSSFNNQWYRKSIEYMQDTIG
;
A
#
# COMPACT_ATOMS: atom_id res chain seq x y z
N MET A 1 45.56 -14.11 61.77
CA MET A 1 45.35 -14.36 60.33
C MET A 1 44.61 -13.16 59.76
N GLY A 2 45.30 -12.36 58.93
CA GLY A 2 44.75 -11.12 58.37
C GLY A 2 43.72 -11.36 57.26
N PRO A 3 42.92 -10.34 56.90
CA PRO A 3 41.91 -10.45 55.86
C PRO A 3 42.55 -10.58 54.47
N LYS A 4 42.00 -11.47 53.62
CA LYS A 4 42.40 -11.61 52.22
C LYS A 4 41.95 -10.38 51.41
N PRO A 5 42.83 -9.72 50.65
CA PRO A 5 42.44 -8.69 49.70
C PRO A 5 42.08 -9.32 48.35
N GLY A 6 41.03 -8.82 47.68
CA GLY A 6 40.80 -9.13 46.27
C GLY A 6 39.36 -9.38 45.85
N THR A 7 38.43 -8.46 46.15
CA THR A 7 37.23 -8.31 45.31
C THR A 7 37.29 -6.94 44.67
N SER A 8 37.74 -6.91 43.42
CA SER A 8 37.63 -5.73 42.55
C SER A 8 36.17 -5.28 42.46
N PRO A 9 35.86 -3.98 42.64
CA PRO A 9 34.49 -3.46 42.55
C PRO A 9 33.91 -3.50 41.12
N PHE A 10 34.67 -3.97 40.12
CA PHE A 10 34.23 -4.06 38.73
C PHE A 10 33.36 -5.28 38.41
N ALA A 11 33.18 -6.24 39.33
CA ALA A 11 32.42 -7.47 39.06
C ALA A 11 30.89 -7.35 39.30
N VAL A 12 30.39 -6.20 39.73
CA VAL A 12 28.95 -6.02 40.08
C VAL A 12 28.16 -5.31 38.97
N ALA A 13 28.80 -4.95 37.85
CA ALA A 13 28.16 -4.18 36.78
C ALA A 13 27.88 -4.95 35.47
N ILE A 14 27.80 -6.29 35.49
CA ILE A 14 27.08 -7.02 34.43
C ILE A 14 25.60 -7.03 34.79
N ARG A 15 25.04 -5.82 34.77
CA ARG A 15 23.60 -5.57 34.80
C ARG A 15 23.01 -6.25 33.57
N GLU A 16 22.12 -7.20 33.80
CA GLU A 16 21.29 -7.93 32.85
C GLU A 16 21.02 -7.14 31.55
N MET A 17 21.88 -7.33 30.54
CA MET A 17 21.56 -6.84 29.20
C MET A 17 20.44 -7.73 28.66
N PRO A 18 19.26 -7.18 28.28
CA PRO A 18 18.20 -8.00 27.72
C PRO A 18 18.74 -8.70 26.47
N ASP A 19 18.64 -10.04 26.46
CA ASP A 19 19.09 -10.89 25.35
C ASP A 19 18.59 -10.30 24.03
N SER A 20 19.52 -9.79 23.22
CA SER A 20 19.23 -9.07 21.98
C SER A 20 18.35 -9.89 21.03
N ARG A 21 18.43 -11.23 21.15
CA ARG A 21 17.60 -12.21 20.44
C ARG A 21 16.13 -12.17 20.85
N LYS A 22 15.84 -12.13 22.16
CA LYS A 22 14.46 -12.01 22.65
C LYS A 22 13.86 -10.66 22.26
N ARG A 23 14.69 -9.62 22.16
CA ARG A 23 14.27 -8.31 21.66
C ARG A 23 13.97 -8.34 20.15
N SER A 24 14.82 -8.92 19.31
CA SER A 24 14.58 -8.99 17.85
C SER A 24 13.33 -9.79 17.50
N ASP A 25 13.12 -10.93 18.15
CA ASP A 25 11.97 -11.80 17.88
C ASP A 25 10.65 -11.12 18.31
N ARG A 26 10.68 -10.35 19.41
CA ARG A 26 9.54 -9.52 19.86
C ARG A 26 9.24 -8.37 18.88
N ILE A 27 10.27 -7.66 18.41
CA ILE A 27 10.11 -6.57 17.42
C ILE A 27 9.50 -7.12 16.13
N LEU A 28 10.02 -8.25 15.62
CA LEU A 28 9.49 -8.87 14.41
C LEU A 28 8.04 -9.28 14.55
N SER A 29 7.64 -9.82 15.70
CA SER A 29 6.24 -10.18 15.97
C SER A 29 5.31 -8.97 15.91
N TRP A 30 5.72 -7.85 16.52
CA TRP A 30 4.97 -6.58 16.42
C TRP A 30 4.95 -6.01 15.01
N LEU A 31 6.06 -6.11 14.25
CA LEU A 31 6.11 -5.70 12.86
C LEU A 31 5.15 -6.51 11.98
N ILE A 32 5.07 -7.83 12.16
CA ILE A 32 4.13 -8.68 11.41
C ILE A 32 2.68 -8.30 11.74
N ALA A 33 2.37 -8.05 13.01
CA ALA A 33 1.03 -7.59 13.39
C ALA A 33 0.70 -6.22 12.76
N PHE A 34 1.63 -5.27 12.82
CA PHE A 34 1.49 -3.97 12.16
C PHE A 34 1.30 -4.12 10.64
N LEU A 35 2.08 -4.98 9.98
CA LEU A 35 1.98 -5.22 8.53
C LEU A 35 0.64 -5.86 8.15
N ALA A 36 0.12 -6.79 8.96
CA ALA A 36 -1.18 -7.40 8.72
C ALA A 36 -2.32 -6.37 8.85
N VAL A 37 -2.29 -5.52 9.90
CA VAL A 37 -3.31 -4.49 10.12
C VAL A 37 -3.25 -3.41 9.04
N SER A 38 -2.05 -2.90 8.72
CA SER A 38 -1.87 -1.91 7.66
C SER A 38 -2.26 -2.47 6.29
N ALA A 39 -1.94 -3.73 5.97
CA ALA A 39 -2.39 -4.37 4.73
C ALA A 39 -3.92 -4.47 4.65
N ALA A 40 -4.59 -4.85 5.74
CA ALA A 40 -6.04 -4.91 5.79
C ALA A 40 -6.68 -3.53 5.54
N TYR A 41 -6.13 -2.48 6.15
CA TYR A 41 -6.57 -1.10 5.89
C TYR A 41 -6.37 -0.70 4.42
N LEU A 42 -5.16 -0.89 3.89
CA LEU A 42 -4.80 -0.48 2.52
C LEU A 42 -5.63 -1.20 1.45
N TYR A 43 -5.92 -2.48 1.65
CA TYR A 43 -6.78 -3.24 0.75
C TYR A 43 -8.22 -2.73 0.77
N THR A 44 -8.75 -2.45 1.97
CA THR A 44 -10.17 -2.13 2.19
C THR A 44 -10.54 -0.70 1.79
N PHE A 45 -9.65 0.28 2.01
CA PHE A 45 -9.95 1.70 1.88
C PHE A 45 -9.01 2.39 0.87
N PRO A 46 -9.21 2.24 -0.45
CA PRO A 46 -8.35 2.86 -1.47
C PRO A 46 -8.60 4.36 -1.59
N GLN A 47 -8.15 5.14 -0.61
CA GLN A 47 -8.41 6.57 -0.53
C GLN A 47 -7.27 7.41 -1.13
N ALA A 48 -7.62 8.46 -1.87
CA ALA A 48 -6.67 9.44 -2.38
C ALA A 48 -6.45 10.58 -1.36
N ASN A 49 -5.94 10.25 -0.17
CA ASN A 49 -5.64 11.23 0.88
C ASN A 49 -4.26 11.02 1.50
N ILE A 50 -3.76 12.05 2.21
CA ILE A 50 -2.42 12.05 2.81
C ILE A 50 -2.27 10.91 3.84
N PHE A 51 -3.32 10.65 4.63
CA PHE A 51 -3.29 9.58 5.63
C PHE A 51 -3.04 8.21 4.99
N TYR A 52 -3.76 7.88 3.91
CA TYR A 52 -3.54 6.66 3.15
C TYR A 52 -2.09 6.57 2.64
N ALA A 53 -1.55 7.66 2.06
CA ALA A 53 -0.17 7.70 1.60
C ALA A 53 0.86 7.44 2.73
N VAL A 54 0.62 8.00 3.92
CA VAL A 54 1.45 7.72 5.11
C VAL A 54 1.40 6.24 5.49
N ILE A 55 0.22 5.62 5.50
CA ILE A 55 0.11 4.18 5.81
C ILE A 55 0.82 3.32 4.75
N VAL A 56 0.75 3.67 3.47
CA VAL A 56 1.52 3.00 2.40
C VAL A 56 3.02 3.06 2.69
N LEU A 57 3.54 4.24 3.03
CA LEU A 57 4.96 4.42 3.35
C LEU A 57 5.38 3.61 4.58
N LEU A 58 4.58 3.66 5.65
CA LEU A 58 4.86 2.90 6.87
C LEU A 58 4.79 1.38 6.61
N HIS A 59 3.85 0.91 5.79
CA HIS A 59 3.76 -0.50 5.39
C HIS A 59 5.00 -0.94 4.61
N ALA A 60 5.42 -0.15 3.61
CA ALA A 60 6.60 -0.45 2.81
C ALA A 60 7.89 -0.44 3.65
N ALA A 61 8.09 0.59 4.48
CA ALA A 61 9.25 0.71 5.37
C ALA A 61 9.28 -0.41 6.44
N GLY A 62 8.13 -0.68 7.06
CA GLY A 62 7.98 -1.78 8.02
C GLY A 62 8.24 -3.14 7.37
N GLY A 63 7.81 -3.32 6.12
CA GLY A 63 8.03 -4.54 5.34
C GLY A 63 9.52 -4.74 5.02
N ALA A 64 10.22 -3.69 4.62
CA ALA A 64 11.66 -3.72 4.39
C ALA A 64 12.43 -4.04 5.69
N LEU A 65 12.06 -3.41 6.81
CA LEU A 65 12.66 -3.71 8.11
C LEU A 65 12.40 -5.17 8.53
N ALA A 66 11.16 -5.66 8.38
CA ALA A 66 10.82 -7.05 8.67
C ALA A 66 11.62 -8.02 7.79
N ALA A 67 11.79 -7.72 6.49
CA ALA A 67 12.60 -8.51 5.57
C ALA A 67 14.06 -8.63 6.05
N ILE A 68 14.66 -7.53 6.50
CA ILE A 68 16.03 -7.53 7.05
C ILE A 68 16.13 -8.40 8.31
N LEU A 69 15.19 -8.23 9.25
CA LEU A 69 15.17 -9.00 10.50
C LEU A 69 14.87 -10.50 10.28
N LEU A 70 14.16 -10.83 9.20
CA LEU A 70 13.85 -12.21 8.82
C LEU A 70 15.07 -13.01 8.38
N VAL A 71 16.08 -12.38 7.76
CA VAL A 71 17.28 -13.07 7.24
C VAL A 71 17.96 -13.94 8.32
N PRO A 72 18.44 -13.39 9.46
CA PRO A 72 19.09 -14.19 10.49
C PRO A 72 18.13 -15.16 11.20
N MET A 73 16.83 -14.88 11.19
CA MET A 73 15.81 -15.76 11.79
C MET A 73 15.55 -16.99 10.92
N LEU A 74 15.49 -16.82 9.59
CA LEU A 74 15.15 -17.90 8.66
C LEU A 74 16.18 -19.04 8.73
N PHE A 75 17.48 -18.71 8.84
CA PHE A 75 18.54 -19.70 9.05
C PHE A 75 18.38 -20.51 10.34
N ARG A 76 17.78 -19.92 11.39
CA ARG A 76 17.50 -20.61 12.66
C ARG A 76 16.27 -21.50 12.56
N VAL A 77 15.17 -20.94 12.09
CA VAL A 77 13.86 -21.61 12.01
C VAL A 77 13.91 -22.82 11.09
N LEU A 78 14.63 -22.74 9.97
CA LEU A 78 14.76 -23.85 9.04
C LEU A 78 15.51 -25.06 9.62
N ARG A 79 16.30 -24.88 10.69
CA ARG A 79 17.06 -25.96 11.33
C ARG A 79 16.29 -26.69 12.43
N SER A 80 15.42 -26.02 13.18
CA SER A 80 14.81 -26.59 14.39
C SER A 80 13.30 -26.38 14.52
N GLY A 81 12.64 -25.73 13.56
CA GLY A 81 11.20 -25.45 13.63
C GLY A 81 10.31 -26.63 13.20
N ALA A 82 9.10 -26.69 13.75
CA ALA A 82 8.04 -27.56 13.26
C ALA A 82 7.72 -27.27 11.78
N LEU A 83 7.28 -28.29 11.03
CA LEU A 83 7.10 -28.20 9.57
C LEU A 83 6.14 -27.06 9.15
N ALA A 84 5.03 -26.88 9.88
CA ALA A 84 4.08 -25.78 9.64
C ALA A 84 4.70 -24.40 9.87
N ALA A 85 5.52 -24.24 10.93
CA ALA A 85 6.20 -22.98 11.20
C ALA A 85 7.26 -22.68 10.13
N ARG A 86 8.02 -23.70 9.70
CA ARG A 86 9.01 -23.57 8.61
C ARG A 86 8.34 -23.13 7.31
N ALA A 87 7.23 -23.77 6.94
CA ALA A 87 6.45 -23.40 5.77
C ALA A 87 5.88 -21.98 5.90
N GLY A 88 5.33 -21.61 7.06
CA GLY A 88 4.81 -20.27 7.32
C GLY A 88 5.86 -19.18 7.15
N TRP A 89 7.03 -19.34 7.78
CA TRP A 89 8.15 -18.39 7.66
C TRP A 89 8.73 -18.32 6.24
N PHE A 90 8.77 -19.45 5.52
CA PHE A 90 9.17 -19.46 4.12
C PHE A 90 8.21 -18.65 3.23
N LEU A 91 6.90 -18.82 3.41
CA LEU A 91 5.89 -18.04 2.68
C LEU A 91 5.95 -16.55 3.01
N ILE A 92 6.17 -16.19 4.28
CA ILE A 92 6.39 -14.79 4.68
C ILE A 92 7.65 -14.22 4.01
N ALA A 93 8.75 -14.97 3.96
CA ALA A 93 9.98 -14.54 3.29
C ALA A 93 9.79 -14.38 1.78
N ALA A 94 9.07 -15.32 1.14
CA ALA A 94 8.71 -15.22 -0.27
C ALA A 94 7.82 -13.99 -0.54
N GLY A 95 6.82 -13.75 0.32
CA GLY A 95 5.98 -12.55 0.29
C GLY A 95 6.82 -11.28 0.42
N ALA A 96 7.75 -11.23 1.37
CA ALA A 96 8.67 -10.10 1.55
C ALA A 96 9.53 -9.84 0.31
N ALA A 97 10.05 -10.87 -0.33
CA ALA A 97 10.81 -10.74 -1.58
C ALA A 97 9.96 -10.12 -2.71
N VAL A 98 8.72 -10.57 -2.89
CA VAL A 98 7.79 -9.96 -3.86
C VAL A 98 7.46 -8.51 -3.46
N GLY A 99 7.31 -8.24 -2.16
CA GLY A 99 7.09 -6.89 -1.64
C GLY A 99 8.23 -5.93 -1.96
N LEU A 100 9.49 -6.36 -1.82
CA LEU A 100 10.65 -5.56 -2.20
C LEU A 100 10.69 -5.28 -3.71
N ILE A 101 10.26 -6.23 -4.55
CA ILE A 101 10.10 -6.00 -6.00
C ILE A 101 9.03 -4.92 -6.25
N LEU A 102 7.89 -4.99 -5.56
CA LEU A 102 6.79 -4.02 -5.68
C LEU A 102 7.17 -2.61 -5.22
N ILE A 103 8.12 -2.45 -4.28
CA ILE A 103 8.65 -1.12 -3.92
C ILE A 103 9.32 -0.47 -5.14
N LYS A 104 9.98 -1.25 -6.01
CA LYS A 104 10.64 -0.74 -7.22
C LYS A 104 9.67 -0.58 -8.38
N THR A 105 8.77 -1.53 -8.61
CA THR A 105 7.86 -1.51 -9.77
C THR A 105 6.60 -0.71 -9.55
N GLY A 106 6.27 -0.39 -8.29
CA GLY A 106 4.97 0.12 -7.90
C GLY A 106 3.85 -0.92 -8.03
N THR A 107 2.61 -0.45 -7.93
CA THR A 107 1.38 -1.27 -8.03
C THR A 107 0.43 -0.83 -9.16
N PRO A 108 0.92 -0.50 -10.39
CA PRO A 108 0.03 -0.26 -11.52
C PRO A 108 -0.77 -1.53 -11.88
N ARG A 109 -1.85 -1.37 -12.66
CA ARG A 109 -2.73 -2.51 -13.04
C ARG A 109 -1.98 -3.68 -13.69
N THR A 110 -0.93 -3.40 -14.47
CA THR A 110 -0.09 -4.42 -15.11
C THR A 110 0.67 -5.28 -14.10
N GLU A 111 0.90 -4.77 -12.89
CA GLU A 111 1.65 -5.44 -11.82
C GLU A 111 0.75 -6.10 -10.76
N TRP A 112 -0.56 -6.11 -10.97
CA TRP A 112 -1.51 -6.68 -10.01
C TRP A 112 -1.27 -8.17 -9.73
N ASN A 113 -0.75 -8.93 -10.68
CA ASN A 113 -0.38 -10.32 -10.44
C ASN A 113 0.68 -10.44 -9.32
N LYS A 114 1.69 -9.55 -9.30
CA LYS A 114 2.71 -9.51 -8.24
C LYS A 114 2.10 -9.05 -6.91
N LEU A 115 1.21 -8.05 -6.94
CA LEU A 115 0.50 -7.59 -5.74
C LEU A 115 -0.34 -8.70 -5.10
N TYR A 116 -1.17 -9.39 -5.89
CA TYR A 116 -2.00 -10.49 -5.37
C TYR A 116 -1.14 -11.67 -4.93
N LEU A 117 -0.04 -11.98 -5.63
CA LEU A 117 0.92 -12.97 -5.17
C LEU A 117 1.52 -12.59 -3.80
N HIS A 118 1.95 -11.34 -3.61
CA HIS A 118 2.44 -10.84 -2.32
C HIS A 118 1.39 -11.00 -1.20
N ILE A 119 0.13 -10.65 -1.47
CA ILE A 119 -0.99 -10.79 -0.52
C ILE A 119 -1.21 -12.26 -0.16
N VAL A 120 -1.34 -13.15 -1.16
CA VAL A 120 -1.63 -14.57 -0.94
C VAL A 120 -0.51 -15.25 -0.17
N LEU A 121 0.76 -15.02 -0.54
CA LEU A 121 1.91 -15.56 0.18
C LEU A 121 1.93 -15.09 1.64
N SER A 122 1.68 -13.81 1.87
CA SER A 122 1.70 -13.22 3.21
C SER A 122 0.56 -13.75 4.10
N LEU A 123 -0.65 -13.84 3.58
CA LEU A 123 -1.81 -14.39 4.31
C LEU A 123 -1.68 -15.89 4.57
N ALA A 124 -1.21 -16.66 3.59
CA ALA A 124 -0.97 -18.09 3.77
C ALA A 124 0.14 -18.36 4.80
N GLY A 125 1.22 -17.59 4.74
CA GLY A 125 2.30 -17.63 5.73
C GLY A 125 1.78 -17.30 7.13
N LEU A 126 1.02 -16.22 7.28
CA LEU A 126 0.42 -15.83 8.55
C LEU A 126 -0.56 -16.88 9.10
N ALA A 127 -1.38 -17.49 8.24
CA ALA A 127 -2.32 -18.54 8.63
C ALA A 127 -1.58 -19.77 9.19
N LEU A 128 -0.49 -20.20 8.55
CA LEU A 128 0.34 -21.30 9.03
C LEU A 128 1.00 -20.99 10.37
N LEU A 129 1.49 -19.74 10.56
CA LEU A 129 2.10 -19.31 11.82
C LEU A 129 1.07 -19.28 12.97
N ILE A 130 -0.12 -18.74 12.74
CA ILE A 130 -1.20 -18.72 13.74
C ILE A 130 -1.66 -20.14 14.07
N ALA A 131 -1.91 -20.98 13.05
CA ALA A 131 -2.34 -22.35 13.26
C ALA A 131 -1.27 -23.19 14.00
N GLY A 132 0.01 -22.98 13.69
CA GLY A 132 1.13 -23.60 14.38
C GLY A 132 1.21 -23.17 15.85
N TRP A 133 1.05 -21.88 16.12
CA TRP A 133 1.02 -21.33 17.49
C TRP A 133 -0.17 -21.84 18.31
N LEU A 134 -1.37 -21.88 17.71
CA LEU A 134 -2.56 -22.47 18.34
C LEU A 134 -2.34 -23.97 18.64
N SER A 135 -1.69 -24.69 17.73
CA SER A 135 -1.40 -26.11 17.91
C SER A 135 -0.38 -26.37 19.02
N ALA A 136 0.65 -25.53 19.15
CA ALA A 136 1.62 -25.60 20.24
C ALA A 136 1.01 -25.28 21.61
N ARG A 137 -0.05 -24.44 21.67
CA ARG A 137 -0.78 -24.16 22.92
C ARG A 137 -1.78 -25.26 23.30
N ALA A 138 -2.36 -25.93 22.31
CA ALA A 138 -3.37 -26.95 22.51
C ALA A 138 -2.81 -28.37 22.65
N SER A 139 -1.49 -28.56 22.49
CA SER A 139 -0.88 -29.89 22.57
C SER A 139 -0.85 -30.37 24.02
N SER A 140 -1.67 -31.37 24.31
CA SER A 140 -1.48 -32.29 25.43
C SER A 140 -0.67 -33.50 24.95
N ASP A 141 0.33 -33.92 25.72
CA ASP A 141 1.25 -35.02 25.37
C ASP A 141 0.55 -36.37 25.18
N TRP A 142 -0.73 -36.46 25.56
CA TRP A 142 -1.52 -37.68 25.65
C TRP A 142 -2.31 -37.99 24.36
N VAL A 143 -2.32 -37.08 23.38
CA VAL A 143 -3.11 -37.22 22.13
C VAL A 143 -2.28 -37.91 21.03
N PRO A 144 -2.80 -38.91 20.28
CA PRO A 144 -2.07 -39.54 19.17
C PRO A 144 -1.61 -38.57 18.07
N ILE A 145 -0.48 -38.88 17.42
CA ILE A 145 0.15 -38.01 16.40
C ILE A 145 -0.80 -37.74 15.21
N GLY A 146 -1.56 -38.75 14.74
CA GLY A 146 -2.51 -38.60 13.63
C GLY A 146 -3.62 -37.58 13.93
N SER A 147 -4.18 -37.60 15.13
CA SER A 147 -5.15 -36.59 15.60
C SER A 147 -4.53 -35.19 15.74
N ARG A 148 -3.23 -35.08 16.04
CA ARG A 148 -2.52 -33.77 16.08
C ARG A 148 -2.35 -33.18 14.68
N LEU A 149 -2.03 -34.01 13.69
CA LEU A 149 -1.89 -33.58 12.28
C LEU A 149 -3.25 -33.15 11.70
N GLY A 150 -4.31 -33.94 11.94
CA GLY A 150 -5.67 -33.59 11.52
C GLY A 150 -6.16 -32.28 12.15
N ALA A 151 -5.97 -32.10 13.46
CA ALA A 151 -6.33 -30.86 14.15
C ALA A 151 -5.51 -29.64 13.65
N GLY A 152 -4.23 -29.84 13.33
CA GLY A 152 -3.38 -28.81 12.73
C GLY A 152 -3.89 -28.37 11.36
N ALA A 153 -4.23 -29.32 10.48
CA ALA A 153 -4.78 -29.03 9.16
C ALA A 153 -6.12 -28.28 9.25
N ILE A 154 -7.01 -28.70 10.15
CA ILE A 154 -8.29 -28.00 10.39
C ILE A 154 -8.05 -26.55 10.82
N ARG A 155 -7.11 -26.30 11.73
CA ARG A 155 -6.77 -24.92 12.15
C ARG A 155 -6.28 -24.07 10.99
N VAL A 156 -5.44 -24.61 10.11
CA VAL A 156 -4.98 -23.90 8.91
C VAL A 156 -6.17 -23.56 8.00
N VAL A 157 -7.05 -24.53 7.74
CA VAL A 157 -8.26 -24.31 6.93
C VAL A 157 -9.15 -23.23 7.56
N LEU A 158 -9.37 -23.27 8.87
CA LEU A 158 -10.16 -22.26 9.58
C LEU A 158 -9.52 -20.87 9.51
N CYS A 159 -8.20 -20.75 9.67
CA CYS A 159 -7.50 -19.47 9.51
C CYS A 159 -7.62 -18.93 8.08
N LEU A 160 -7.45 -19.79 7.07
CA LEU A 160 -7.60 -19.39 5.67
C LEU A 160 -9.04 -19.00 5.34
N ALA A 161 -10.04 -19.74 5.83
CA ALA A 161 -11.45 -19.42 5.67
C ALA A 161 -11.81 -18.09 6.34
N LEU A 162 -11.27 -17.83 7.53
CA LEU A 162 -11.43 -16.55 8.22
C LEU A 162 -10.84 -15.40 7.39
N PHE A 163 -9.60 -15.54 6.89
CA PHE A 163 -8.99 -14.53 6.03
C PHE A 163 -9.73 -14.32 4.72
N ALA A 164 -10.24 -15.39 4.10
CA ALA A 164 -11.10 -15.29 2.92
C ALA A 164 -12.40 -14.54 3.22
N GLY A 165 -13.06 -14.81 4.35
CA GLY A 165 -14.26 -14.10 4.78
C GLY A 165 -14.00 -12.61 5.05
N ILE A 166 -12.91 -12.28 5.76
CA ILE A 166 -12.49 -10.89 5.97
C ILE A 166 -12.17 -10.21 4.63
N GLY A 167 -11.44 -10.90 3.74
CA GLY A 167 -11.09 -10.40 2.41
C GLY A 167 -12.32 -10.13 1.54
N TYR A 168 -13.34 -10.99 1.61
CA TYR A 168 -14.61 -10.80 0.93
C TYR A 168 -15.36 -9.57 1.45
N GLY A 169 -15.47 -9.42 2.78
CA GLY A 169 -16.08 -8.23 3.39
C GLY A 169 -15.33 -6.94 3.06
N ALA A 170 -14.00 -6.99 3.09
CA ALA A 170 -13.14 -5.89 2.69
C ALA A 170 -13.33 -5.51 1.21
N ARG A 171 -13.46 -6.50 0.31
CA ARG A 171 -13.74 -6.29 -1.11
C ARG A 171 -15.11 -5.62 -1.32
N TYR A 172 -16.13 -6.01 -0.56
CA TYR A 172 -17.45 -5.37 -0.61
C TYR A 172 -17.33 -3.88 -0.26
N ILE A 173 -16.69 -3.54 0.86
CA ILE A 173 -16.44 -2.15 1.26
C ILE A 173 -15.66 -1.41 0.17
N ARG A 174 -14.57 -2.00 -0.31
CA ARG A 174 -13.72 -1.45 -1.38
C ARG A 174 -14.52 -1.13 -2.64
N SER A 175 -15.38 -2.05 -3.09
CA SER A 175 -16.19 -1.85 -4.30
C SER A 175 -17.14 -0.65 -4.17
N SER A 176 -17.66 -0.39 -2.96
CA SER A 176 -18.46 0.80 -2.69
C SER A 176 -17.67 2.11 -2.79
N TRP A 177 -16.36 2.09 -2.56
CA TRP A 177 -15.49 3.25 -2.75
C TRP A 177 -15.20 3.47 -4.23
N GLU A 178 -14.92 2.39 -4.97
CA GLU A 178 -14.63 2.44 -6.40
C GLU A 178 -15.84 2.95 -7.21
N SER A 179 -17.07 2.70 -6.76
CA SER A 179 -18.28 3.18 -7.43
C SER A 179 -18.66 4.63 -7.14
N ARG A 180 -18.19 5.23 -6.03
CA ARG A 180 -18.61 6.59 -5.61
C ARG A 180 -18.16 7.70 -6.56
N ASN A 181 -16.99 7.54 -7.17
CA ASN A 181 -16.40 8.54 -8.06
C ASN A 181 -16.47 8.11 -9.53
N ARG A 182 -17.42 7.23 -9.89
CA ARG A 182 -17.55 6.73 -11.26
C ARG A 182 -18.22 7.81 -12.12
N ILE A 183 -17.44 8.42 -13.00
CA ILE A 183 -17.95 9.26 -14.09
C ILE A 183 -18.71 8.33 -15.05
N GLN A 184 -20.02 8.55 -15.19
CA GLN A 184 -20.87 7.85 -16.15
C GLN A 184 -21.37 8.87 -17.16
N ASN A 185 -20.94 8.72 -18.41
CA ASN A 185 -21.44 9.54 -19.50
C ASN A 185 -22.86 9.06 -19.87
N PRO A 186 -23.76 9.97 -20.26
CA PRO A 186 -25.06 9.57 -20.79
C PRO A 186 -24.90 8.71 -22.04
N ALA A 187 -25.87 7.83 -22.31
CA ALA A 187 -25.81 6.89 -23.44
C ALA A 187 -25.93 7.60 -24.80
N MET A 188 -26.62 8.73 -24.84
CA MET A 188 -26.77 9.60 -26.00
C MET A 188 -26.43 11.03 -25.60
N PRO A 189 -25.89 11.85 -26.52
CA PRO A 189 -25.78 13.28 -26.28
C PRO A 189 -27.18 13.90 -26.12
N PRO A 190 -27.29 15.08 -25.51
CA PRO A 190 -28.52 15.86 -25.49
C PRO A 190 -29.04 16.15 -26.91
N ASP A 191 -30.37 16.29 -27.06
CA ASP A 191 -31.02 16.58 -28.34
C ASP A 191 -30.75 18.01 -28.85
N ASP A 192 -30.32 18.91 -27.96
CA ASP A 192 -29.95 20.28 -28.27
C ASP A 192 -28.77 20.77 -27.40
N MET A 193 -28.25 21.94 -27.73
CA MET A 193 -27.14 22.54 -26.99
C MET A 193 -27.51 22.96 -25.55
N ASN A 194 -28.80 23.13 -25.25
CA ASN A 194 -29.27 23.54 -23.92
C ASN A 194 -29.10 22.44 -22.88
N GLY A 195 -29.04 21.18 -23.31
CA GLY A 195 -28.76 20.04 -22.44
C GLY A 195 -27.27 19.76 -22.22
N GLU A 196 -26.36 20.49 -22.88
CA GLU A 196 -24.91 20.33 -22.72
C GLU A 196 -24.37 21.05 -21.48
N GLY A 197 -23.44 20.42 -20.77
CA GLY A 197 -22.73 21.02 -19.64
C GLY A 197 -23.66 21.60 -18.56
N ASP A 198 -23.51 22.89 -18.26
CA ASP A 198 -24.34 23.63 -17.30
C ASP A 198 -25.58 24.30 -17.93
N GLY A 199 -25.88 24.03 -19.20
CA GLY A 199 -26.99 24.62 -19.96
C GLY A 199 -26.82 26.11 -20.27
N PRO A 200 -27.87 26.81 -20.75
CA PRO A 200 -27.79 28.20 -21.21
C PRO A 200 -27.33 29.22 -20.15
N GLU A 201 -27.57 28.92 -18.88
CA GLU A 201 -27.14 29.75 -17.74
C GLU A 201 -25.70 29.44 -17.29
N GLY A 202 -25.05 28.46 -17.93
CA GLY A 202 -23.69 28.05 -17.64
C GLY A 202 -22.66 29.05 -18.13
N SER A 203 -21.60 29.27 -17.34
CA SER A 203 -20.51 30.22 -17.70
C SER A 203 -19.74 29.86 -18.96
N PHE A 204 -19.92 28.65 -19.50
CA PHE A 204 -19.23 28.15 -20.67
C PHE A 204 -20.18 27.83 -21.83
N PHE A 205 -21.49 28.07 -21.71
CA PHE A 205 -22.44 27.83 -22.80
C PHE A 205 -22.00 28.56 -24.09
N PRO A 206 -22.09 27.93 -25.28
CA PRO A 206 -22.65 26.60 -25.59
C PRO A 206 -21.71 25.40 -25.38
N SER A 207 -20.54 25.59 -24.77
CA SER A 207 -19.62 24.47 -24.48
C SER A 207 -20.17 23.55 -23.37
N SER A 208 -19.94 22.25 -23.53
CA SER A 208 -20.21 21.23 -22.50
C SER A 208 -19.21 21.24 -21.33
N ALA A 209 -18.26 22.18 -21.33
CA ALA A 209 -17.28 22.33 -20.27
C ALA A 209 -17.95 22.70 -18.94
N GLN A 210 -17.67 21.92 -17.90
CA GLN A 210 -18.11 22.19 -16.54
C GLN A 210 -16.90 22.29 -15.61
N VAL A 211 -16.99 23.18 -14.63
CA VAL A 211 -16.00 23.26 -13.55
C VAL A 211 -16.68 22.89 -12.25
N TYR A 212 -16.02 22.02 -11.48
CA TYR A 212 -16.50 21.63 -10.16
C TYR A 212 -16.77 22.87 -9.30
N GLY A 213 -17.98 22.97 -8.76
CA GLY A 213 -18.41 24.11 -7.95
C GLY A 213 -18.78 25.38 -8.74
N ARG A 214 -18.87 25.32 -10.08
CA ARG A 214 -19.23 26.44 -10.98
C ARG A 214 -18.34 27.68 -10.84
N GLN A 215 -17.11 27.50 -10.38
CA GLN A 215 -16.14 28.58 -10.27
C GLN A 215 -15.25 28.62 -11.52
N LYS A 216 -14.81 29.81 -11.93
CA LYS A 216 -13.83 29.93 -13.01
C LYS A 216 -12.46 29.42 -12.52
N ILE A 217 -11.79 28.62 -13.35
CA ILE A 217 -10.42 28.17 -13.06
C ILE A 217 -9.48 29.38 -13.25
N PRO A 218 -8.65 29.73 -12.26
CA PRO A 218 -7.69 30.82 -12.41
C PRO A 218 -6.75 30.56 -13.58
N SER A 219 -6.51 31.56 -14.43
CA SER A 219 -5.66 31.42 -15.63
C SER A 219 -4.26 30.88 -15.31
N LYS A 220 -3.71 31.27 -14.14
CA LYS A 220 -2.42 30.80 -13.65
C LYS A 220 -2.35 29.27 -13.56
N PHE A 221 -3.43 28.58 -13.20
CA PHE A 221 -3.46 27.12 -13.11
C PHE A 221 -3.06 26.45 -14.43
N PHE A 222 -3.45 27.02 -15.58
CA PHE A 222 -3.11 26.49 -16.91
C PHE A 222 -1.68 26.83 -17.36
N MET A 223 -0.96 27.63 -16.58
CA MET A 223 0.39 28.11 -16.90
C MET A 223 1.48 27.39 -16.09
N GLU A 224 1.09 26.54 -15.12
CA GLU A 224 1.99 25.82 -14.20
C GLU A 224 2.49 24.48 -14.79
N SER A 225 2.82 24.45 -16.09
CA SER A 225 3.35 23.25 -16.76
C SER A 225 4.72 22.81 -16.21
N ASP A 226 5.45 23.72 -15.58
CA ASP A 226 6.71 23.43 -14.86
C ASP A 226 6.50 22.46 -13.69
N SER A 227 5.30 22.44 -13.10
CA SER A 227 4.94 21.47 -12.06
C SER A 227 5.05 20.03 -12.55
N CYS A 228 4.79 19.78 -13.85
CA CYS A 228 4.91 18.47 -14.47
C CYS A 228 6.36 17.96 -14.52
N LYS A 229 7.34 18.87 -14.57
CA LYS A 229 8.77 18.52 -14.58
C LYS A 229 9.16 17.67 -13.37
N ARG A 230 8.50 17.86 -12.23
CA ARG A 230 8.79 17.13 -10.97
C ARG A 230 8.68 15.62 -11.11
N CYS A 231 7.77 15.14 -11.95
CA CYS A 231 7.53 13.70 -12.15
C CYS A 231 7.80 13.25 -13.59
N HIS A 232 7.88 14.17 -14.55
CA HIS A 232 8.00 13.89 -15.97
C HIS A 232 9.07 14.79 -16.62
N GLU A 233 10.28 14.80 -16.05
CA GLU A 233 11.35 15.71 -16.47
C GLU A 233 11.69 15.58 -17.97
N ASP A 234 11.86 14.35 -18.47
CA ASP A 234 12.25 14.13 -19.87
C ASP A 234 11.19 14.63 -20.85
N ILE A 235 9.92 14.31 -20.59
CA ILE A 235 8.78 14.74 -21.43
C ILE A 235 8.61 16.26 -21.33
N TYR A 236 8.76 16.82 -20.12
CA TYR A 236 8.71 18.26 -19.92
C TYR A 236 9.78 18.97 -20.74
N ASN A 237 11.04 18.50 -20.70
CA ASN A 237 12.14 19.12 -21.44
C ASN A 237 11.93 19.03 -22.97
N GLN A 238 11.39 17.91 -23.46
CA GLN A 238 10.99 17.77 -24.88
C GLN A 238 9.86 18.73 -25.26
N TRP A 239 8.83 18.87 -24.43
CA TRP A 239 7.76 19.84 -24.66
C TRP A 239 8.28 21.28 -24.59
N PHE A 240 9.05 21.62 -23.57
CA PHE A 240 9.56 22.97 -23.31
C PHE A 240 10.52 23.45 -24.41
N SER A 241 11.30 22.55 -25.01
CA SER A 241 12.14 22.87 -26.17
C SER A 241 11.34 23.02 -27.48
N SER A 242 10.07 22.63 -27.50
CA SER A 242 9.20 22.74 -28.67
C SER A 242 8.59 24.14 -28.81
N ALA A 243 8.35 24.56 -30.05
CA ALA A 243 7.53 25.74 -30.34
C ALA A 243 6.09 25.59 -29.81
N HIS A 244 5.60 24.35 -29.65
CA HIS A 244 4.28 24.08 -29.08
C HIS A 244 4.17 24.46 -27.60
N HIS A 245 5.28 24.63 -26.86
CA HIS A 245 5.16 25.11 -25.49
C HIS A 245 4.60 26.54 -25.44
N PHE A 246 4.73 27.31 -26.53
CA PHE A 246 4.14 28.64 -26.72
C PHE A 246 2.78 28.62 -27.45
N SER A 247 2.11 27.47 -27.63
CA SER A 247 0.86 27.39 -28.42
C SER A 247 -0.41 27.59 -27.59
N SER A 248 -0.36 28.44 -26.55
CA SER A 248 -1.51 28.74 -25.69
C SER A 248 -1.48 30.22 -25.27
N PHE A 249 -2.16 30.57 -24.16
CA PHE A 249 -2.26 31.94 -23.63
C PHE A 249 -0.94 32.56 -23.14
N ASN A 250 0.17 31.81 -23.18
CA ASN A 250 1.52 32.35 -22.97
C ASN A 250 2.11 33.06 -24.20
N ASN A 251 1.49 32.91 -25.37
CA ASN A 251 1.84 33.65 -26.58
C ASN A 251 0.92 34.86 -26.76
N GLN A 252 1.52 36.05 -26.77
CA GLN A 252 0.79 37.32 -26.84
C GLN A 252 -0.02 37.47 -28.13
N TRP A 253 0.45 36.92 -29.25
CA TRP A 253 -0.26 36.98 -30.52
C TRP A 253 -1.51 36.12 -30.49
N TYR A 254 -1.38 34.87 -30.02
CA TYR A 254 -2.51 33.96 -29.86
C TYR A 254 -3.54 34.52 -28.86
N ARG A 255 -3.05 35.03 -27.73
CA ARG A 255 -3.89 35.69 -26.73
C ARG A 255 -4.67 36.86 -27.34
N LYS A 256 -4.00 37.73 -28.12
CA LYS A 256 -4.67 38.89 -28.72
C LYS A 256 -5.71 38.50 -29.77
N SER A 257 -5.49 37.42 -30.52
CA SER A 257 -6.49 36.87 -31.43
C SER A 257 -7.77 36.42 -30.70
N ILE A 258 -7.64 35.79 -29.52
CA ILE A 258 -8.79 35.39 -28.71
C ILE A 258 -9.47 36.62 -28.09
N GLU A 259 -8.72 37.56 -27.52
CA GLU A 259 -9.28 38.81 -26.98
C GLU A 259 -10.05 39.58 -28.05
N TYR A 260 -9.50 39.71 -29.26
CA TYR A 260 -10.19 40.36 -30.38
C TYR A 260 -11.48 39.65 -30.78
N MET A 261 -11.46 38.30 -30.83
CA MET A 261 -12.66 37.51 -31.11
C MET A 261 -13.75 37.75 -30.05
N GLN A 262 -13.37 37.78 -28.77
CA GLN A 262 -14.28 38.08 -27.67
C GLN A 262 -14.83 39.50 -27.76
N ASP A 263 -13.99 40.49 -28.02
CA ASP A 263 -14.39 41.90 -28.11
C ASP A 263 -15.31 42.20 -29.31
N THR A 264 -15.22 41.40 -30.39
CA THR A 264 -15.93 41.68 -31.65
C THR A 264 -17.19 40.82 -31.83
N ILE A 265 -17.21 39.59 -31.29
CA ILE A 265 -18.25 38.58 -31.57
C ILE A 265 -18.94 38.08 -30.28
N GLY A 266 -18.30 38.21 -29.12
CA GLY A 266 -18.83 37.77 -27.81
C GLY A 266 -19.59 38.84 -27.05
#